data_AF-A0A1Q8DJ93-F1
#
_entry.id   AF-A0A1Q8DJ93-F1
#
_cell.length_a   1.000
_cell.length_b   1.000
_cell.length_c   1.000
_cell.angle_alpha   90.00
_cell.angle_beta   90.00
_cell.angle_gamma   90.00
#
_symmetry.space_group_name_H-M   'P 1'
#
loop_
_entity.id
_entity.type
_entity.pdbx_description
1 polymer ?
#
loop_
_entity_poly.entity_id
_entity_poly.type
_entity_poly.pdbx_seq_one_letter_code
_entity_poly.pdbx_strand_id
1 'polypeptide(L)' 'MILSKNRVLWGEGLFLRPQHFQIQDTYHNSQRALSMMLVHPYAYGIADVQIDSQLLESNILSFESIYAVLPD' A
#
# COMPACT_ATOMS: atom_id res chain seq x y z
N MET A 1 -10.03 11.48 -5.99
CA MET A 1 -10.05 10.01 -6.23
C MET A 1 -9.75 9.74 -7.70
N ILE A 2 -8.48 9.62 -8.07
CA ILE A 2 -8.08 9.40 -9.47
C ILE A 2 -8.26 7.92 -9.76
N LEU A 3 -9.27 7.56 -10.56
CA LEU A 3 -9.38 6.25 -11.19
C LEU A 3 -8.26 6.12 -12.23
N SER A 4 -7.08 5.68 -11.79
CA SER A 4 -5.95 5.36 -12.67
C SER A 4 -6.27 4.12 -13.50
N LYS A 5 -6.97 4.36 -14.61
CA LYS A 5 -7.46 3.36 -15.56
C LYS A 5 -6.35 2.85 -16.49
N ASN A 6 -5.17 2.53 -15.96
CA ASN A 6 -4.07 1.96 -16.72
C ASN A 6 -4.00 0.45 -16.49
N ARG A 7 -4.84 -0.31 -17.19
CA ARG A 7 -4.70 -1.77 -17.29
C ARG A 7 -3.68 -2.06 -18.39
N VAL A 8 -2.63 -2.83 -18.08
CA VAL A 8 -1.68 -3.30 -19.10
C VAL A 8 -2.39 -4.25 -20.06
N LEU A 9 -2.29 -3.97 -21.36
CA LEU A 9 -2.76 -4.86 -22.41
C LEU A 9 -1.68 -5.90 -22.69
N TRP A 10 -1.91 -7.12 -22.21
CA TRP A 10 -1.03 -8.26 -22.47
C TRP A 10 -1.36 -8.86 -23.85
N GLY A 11 -0.36 -8.90 -24.74
CA GLY A 11 -0.47 -9.49 -26.07
C GLY A 11 0.82 -10.25 -26.43
N GLU A 12 0.72 -11.17 -27.39
CA GLU A 12 1.86 -11.97 -27.84
C GLU A 12 2.91 -11.09 -28.53
N GLY A 13 4.19 -11.19 -28.13
CA GLY A 13 5.27 -10.33 -28.63
C GLY A 13 5.48 -9.01 -27.89
N LEU A 14 4.77 -8.76 -26.78
CA LEU A 14 5.00 -7.57 -25.96
C LEU A 14 6.38 -7.62 -25.29
N PHE A 15 7.23 -6.64 -25.58
CA PHE A 15 8.51 -6.50 -24.90
C PHE A 15 8.28 -6.03 -23.46
N LEU A 16 8.54 -6.91 -22.50
CA LEU A 16 8.36 -6.63 -21.09
C LEU A 16 9.37 -5.59 -20.62
N ARG A 17 8.85 -4.47 -20.12
CA ARG A 17 9.62 -3.40 -19.49
C ARG A 17 9.20 -3.29 -18.03
N PRO A 18 10.08 -2.83 -17.13
CA PRO A 18 9.74 -2.63 -15.72
C PRO A 18 8.47 -1.78 -15.50
N GLN A 19 8.21 -0.84 -16.42
CA GLN A 19 7.02 0.03 -16.39
C GLN A 19 5.70 -0.75 -16.47
N HIS A 20 5.63 -1.85 -17.23
CA HIS A 20 4.41 -2.66 -17.31
C HIS A 20 4.10 -3.33 -15.95
N PHE A 21 5.12 -3.82 -15.26
CA PHE A 21 4.95 -4.41 -13.94
C PHE A 21 4.55 -3.38 -12.89
N GLN A 22 5.17 -2.19 -12.90
CA GLN A 22 4.80 -1.09 -12.01
C GLN A 22 3.34 -0.66 -12.21
N ILE A 23 2.87 -0.58 -13.46
CA ILE A 23 1.48 -0.24 -13.79
C ILE A 23 0.54 -1.36 -13.31
N GLN A 24 0.89 -2.63 -13.53
CA GLN A 24 0.09 -3.76 -13.07
C GLN A 24 -0.01 -3.83 -11.54
N ASP A 25 1.09 -3.60 -10.82
CA ASP A 25 1.11 -3.59 -9.35
C ASP A 25 0.28 -2.44 -8.80
N THR A 26 0.42 -1.24 -9.37
CA THR A 26 -0.38 -0.07 -8.99
C THR A 26 -1.88 -0.35 -9.22
N TYR A 27 -2.22 -0.93 -10.36
CA TYR A 27 -3.61 -1.29 -10.66
C TYR A 27 -4.14 -2.35 -9.66
N HIS A 28 -3.38 -3.40 -9.37
CA HIS A 28 -3.79 -4.42 -8.41
C HIS A 28 -3.98 -3.85 -7.00
N ASN A 29 -3.06 -3.01 -6.54
CA ASN A 29 -3.13 -2.40 -5.21
C ASN A 29 -4.35 -1.47 -5.10
N SER A 30 -4.61 -0.64 -6.11
CA SER A 30 -5.80 0.23 -6.12
C SER A 30 -7.12 -0.56 -6.12
N GLN A 31 -7.22 -1.66 -6.89
CA GLN A 31 -8.41 -2.51 -6.87
C GLN A 31 -8.62 -3.19 -5.51
N ARG A 32 -7.54 -3.62 -4.84
CA ARG A 32 -7.61 -4.19 -3.49
C ARG A 32 -8.06 -3.15 -2.47
N ALA A 33 -7.48 -1.94 -2.50
CA ALA A 33 -7.86 -0.84 -1.62
C ALA A 33 -9.33 -0.47 -1.78
N LEU A 34 -9.80 -0.31 -3.03
CA LEU A 34 -11.22 -0.06 -3.34
C LEU A 34 -12.13 -1.17 -2.82
N SER A 35 -11.74 -2.44 -3.00
CA SER A 35 -12.51 -3.58 -2.50
C SER A 35 -12.62 -3.57 -0.97
N MET A 36 -11.53 -3.25 -0.27
CA MET A 36 -11.53 -3.14 1.20
C MET A 36 -12.40 -1.97 1.70
N MET A 37 -12.33 -0.81 1.05
CA MET A 37 -13.16 0.36 1.38
C MET A 37 -14.66 0.13 1.14
N LEU A 38 -15.03 -0.67 0.13
CA LEU A 38 -16.43 -1.02 -0.15
C LEU A 38 -17.02 -1.96 0.91
N VAL A 39 -16.19 -2.79 1.53
CA VAL A 39 -16.63 -3.75 2.57
C VAL A 39 -16.58 -3.13 3.97
N HIS A 40 -15.62 -2.23 4.22
CA HIS A 40 -15.45 -1.56 5.50
C HIS A 40 -15.31 -0.05 5.32
N PRO A 41 -16.28 0.77 5.81
CA PRO A 41 -16.28 2.23 5.61
C PRO A 41 -15.10 2.98 6.27
N TYR A 42 -14.23 2.29 7.01
CA TYR A 42 -12.99 2.83 7.59
C TYR A 42 -11.87 1.77 7.57
N ALA A 43 -11.59 1.18 6.41
CA ALA A 43 -10.57 0.14 6.23
C ALA A 43 -9.10 0.62 6.35
N TYR A 44 -8.85 1.65 7.18
CA TYR A 44 -7.53 2.22 7.45
C TYR A 44 -7.27 2.19 8.96
N GLY A 45 -5.99 2.19 9.35
CA GLY A 45 -5.59 2.15 10.76
C GLY A 45 -4.25 1.46 10.97
N ILE A 46 -3.86 1.40 12.23
CA ILE A 46 -2.66 0.68 12.69
C ILE A 46 -3.10 -0.72 13.08
N ALA A 47 -2.52 -1.73 12.44
CA ALA A 47 -2.77 -3.12 12.76
C ALA A 47 -1.71 -3.67 13.74
N ASP A 48 -0.47 -3.18 13.68
CA ASP A 48 0.56 -3.47 14.68
C ASP A 48 1.57 -2.32 14.81
N VAL A 49 2.11 -2.13 16.01
CA VAL A 49 3.15 -1.13 16.28
C VAL A 49 4.03 -1.55 17.45
N GLN A 50 5.34 -1.50 17.24
CA GLN A 50 6.34 -1.78 18.26
C GLN A 50 7.20 -0.53 18.48
N ILE A 51 7.19 0.00 19.69
CA ILE A 51 7.97 1.18 20.09
C ILE A 51 9.26 0.69 20.75
N ASP A 52 10.38 1.33 20.40
CA ASP A 52 11.66 1.09 21.07
C ASP A 52 11.62 1.73 22.47
N SER A 53 11.45 0.88 23.50
CA SER A 53 11.37 1.33 24.89
C SER A 53 12.70 1.91 25.39
N GLN A 54 13.84 1.44 24.88
CA GLN A 54 15.16 1.88 25.33
C GLN A 54 15.48 3.29 24.85
N LEU A 55 15.10 3.62 23.61
CA LEU A 55 15.16 4.99 23.09
C LEU A 55 14.11 5.89 23.74
N LEU A 56 12.94 5.35 24.09
CA LEU A 56 11.90 6.12 24.78
C LEU A 56 12.37 6.62 26.15
N GLU A 57 13.10 5.80 26.90
CA GLU A 57 13.76 6.19 28.16
C GLU A 57 14.75 7.36 27.97
N SER A 58 15.35 7.45 26.77
CA SER A 58 16.25 8.53 26.38
C SER A 58 15.53 9.76 25.79
N ASN A 59 14.20 9.85 25.96
CA ASN A 59 13.33 10.89 25.37
C ASN A 59 13.31 10.91 23.83
N ILE A 60 13.58 9.77 23.20
CA ILE A 60 13.52 9.62 21.75
C ILE A 60 12.37 8.67 21.41
N LEU A 61 11.36 9.16 20.71
CA LEU A 61 10.30 8.31 20.16
C LEU A 61 10.81 7.63 18.88
N SER A 62 11.02 6.32 18.95
CA SER A 62 11.41 5.49 17.81
C SER A 62 10.50 4.26 17.71
N PHE A 63 10.26 3.80 16.49
CA PHE A 63 9.45 2.63 16.20
C PHE A 63 10.35 1.53 15.64
N GLU A 64 10.31 0.34 16.25
CA GLU A 64 10.99 -0.85 15.73
C GLU A 64 10.25 -1.41 14.52
N SER A 65 8.92 -1.39 14.55
CA SER A 65 8.07 -1.82 13.44
C SER A 65 6.73 -1.09 13.48
N ILE A 66 6.16 -0.84 12.29
CA ILE A 66 4.80 -0.30 12.13
C ILE A 66 4.14 -1.06 10.98
N TYR A 67 2.99 -1.65 11.24
CA TYR A 67 2.12 -2.22 10.22
C TYR A 67 0.80 -1.45 10.22
N ALA A 68 0.59 -0.65 9.17
CA ALA A 68 -0.57 0.22 9.07
C ALA A 68 -1.03 0.38 7.62
N VAL A 69 -2.33 0.61 7.47
CA VAL A 69 -2.95 1.09 6.24
C VAL A 69 -3.31 2.54 6.45
N LEU A 70 -2.68 3.44 5.69
CA LEU A 70 -3.00 4.86 5.75
C LEU A 70 -4.29 5.14 4.97
N PRO A 71 -5.09 6.13 5.40
CA PRO A 71 -6.10 6.69 4.52
C PRO A 71 -5.38 7.39 3.34
N ASP A 72 -5.78 7.05 2.11
CA ASP A 72 -5.34 7.71 0.86
C ASP A 72 -5.66 9.21 0.84
#